data_AF-A0A433QBH2-F1
#
_entry.id   AF-A0A433QBH2-F1
#
_cell.length_a   1.000
_cell.length_b   1.000
_cell.length_c   1.000
_cell.angle_alpha   90.00
_cell.angle_beta   90.00
_cell.angle_gamma   90.00
#
_symmetry.space_group_name_H-M   'P 1'
#
loop_
_entity.id
_entity.type
_entity.pdbx_description
1 polymer ?
#
loop_
_entity_poly.entity_id
_entity_poly.type
_entity_poly.pdbx_seq_one_letter_code
_entity_poly.pdbx_strand_id
1 'polypeptide(L)'
;MQRFTLLFVLLALLASVSAHFTLTYPVSRGFVADKEPTSPCGSFDTLQNRTLFPISGGFVEIKSGHVKASFQINIIFNSNPQNADFTAAANSSASVKTNMDHPGYSCFPFDLSANSLATNGTNATIQTIFDSGEGAILYQCTDVILTTNASDWNSSACINSTITSSSGNSTSSGNSTATTPSKSDAAALMQHGFVAIVIVVVSLVMNL
;
A
#
# COMPACT_ATOMS: atom_id res chain seq x y z
N MET A 1 11.46 -12.65 38.69
CA MET A 1 12.01 -11.85 37.57
C MET A 1 11.50 -12.30 36.20
N GLN A 2 11.33 -13.60 35.94
CA GLN A 2 10.83 -14.18 34.68
C GLN A 2 9.45 -13.69 34.19
N ARG A 3 8.54 -13.31 35.11
CA ARG A 3 7.21 -12.76 34.77
C ARG A 3 7.24 -11.35 34.18
N PHE A 4 8.25 -10.54 34.54
CA PHE A 4 8.43 -9.19 33.97
C PHE A 4 9.05 -9.28 32.57
N THR A 5 9.97 -10.22 32.35
CA THR A 5 10.61 -10.44 31.03
C THR A 5 9.62 -10.91 29.97
N LEU A 6 8.68 -11.82 30.33
CA LEU A 6 7.60 -12.25 29.44
C LEU A 6 6.66 -11.11 29.05
N LEU A 7 6.37 -10.19 29.98
CA LEU A 7 5.50 -9.03 29.71
C LEU A 7 6.18 -8.05 28.74
N PHE A 8 7.50 -7.82 28.88
CA PHE A 8 8.27 -6.99 27.97
C PHE A 8 8.38 -7.58 26.55
N VAL A 9 8.55 -8.90 26.43
CA VAL A 9 8.58 -9.57 25.12
C VAL A 9 7.19 -9.53 24.47
N LEU A 10 6.10 -9.79 25.21
CA LEU A 10 4.75 -9.73 24.67
C LEU A 10 4.34 -8.31 24.24
N LEU A 11 4.81 -7.27 24.95
CA LEU A 11 4.57 -5.87 24.59
C LEU A 11 5.40 -5.43 23.36
N ALA A 12 6.59 -6.01 23.16
CA ALA A 12 7.42 -5.75 21.97
C ALA A 12 6.84 -6.37 20.69
N LEU A 13 6.09 -7.49 20.77
CA LEU A 13 5.44 -8.11 19.61
C LEU A 13 4.18 -7.36 19.13
N LEU A 14 3.61 -6.46 19.94
CA LEU A 14 2.36 -5.75 19.61
C LEU A 14 2.58 -4.46 18.78
N ALA A 15 3.84 -4.06 18.52
CA ALA A 15 4.16 -2.76 17.95
C ALA A 15 4.58 -2.78 16.46
N SER A 16 4.30 -3.84 15.70
CA SER A 16 4.48 -3.81 14.25
C SER A 16 3.26 -3.18 13.58
N VAL A 17 3.11 -1.86 13.67
CA VAL A 17 2.22 -1.13 12.75
C VAL A 17 2.83 -1.25 11.36
N SER A 18 2.13 -1.97 10.48
CA SER A 18 2.55 -2.17 9.10
C SER A 18 2.21 -0.93 8.28
N ALA A 19 3.23 -0.15 7.89
CA ALA A 19 3.08 1.04 7.05
C ALA A 19 3.14 0.74 5.53
N HIS A 20 2.92 -0.51 5.14
CA HIS A 20 2.97 -0.94 3.74
C HIS A 20 1.84 -0.34 2.92
N PHE A 21 2.07 -0.17 1.61
CA PHE A 21 1.04 0.20 0.65
C PHE A 21 0.96 -0.82 -0.48
N THR A 22 -0.06 -0.73 -1.32
CA THR A 22 -0.13 -1.47 -2.57
C THR A 22 -0.52 -0.52 -3.68
N LEU A 23 0.25 -0.48 -4.76
CA LEU A 23 -0.13 0.20 -6.00
C LEU A 23 -1.20 -0.66 -6.71
N THR A 24 -2.45 -0.21 -6.65
CA THR A 24 -3.63 -0.98 -7.10
C THR A 24 -4.04 -0.66 -8.52
N TYR A 25 -3.76 0.57 -8.99
CA TYR A 25 -4.05 0.94 -10.38
C TYR A 25 -3.11 2.05 -10.92
N PRO A 26 -2.51 1.88 -12.11
CA PRO A 26 -2.34 0.60 -12.81
C PRO A 26 -1.66 -0.43 -11.91
N VAL A 27 -1.94 -1.71 -12.14
CA VAL A 27 -1.50 -2.80 -11.27
C VAL A 27 0.04 -2.83 -11.20
N SER A 28 0.58 -2.95 -9.99
CA SER A 28 2.03 -3.02 -9.80
C SER A 28 2.65 -4.26 -10.44
N ARG A 29 3.98 -4.23 -10.61
CA ARG A 29 4.75 -5.40 -11.07
C ARG A 29 4.62 -6.61 -10.13
N GLY A 30 4.24 -6.36 -8.88
CA GLY A 30 4.04 -7.35 -7.84
C GLY A 30 4.17 -6.71 -6.47
N PHE A 31 3.88 -7.50 -5.43
CA PHE A 31 3.96 -7.04 -4.05
C PHE A 31 4.37 -8.18 -3.12
N VAL A 32 5.42 -7.94 -2.34
CA VAL A 32 5.82 -8.71 -1.16
C VAL A 32 6.25 -7.71 -0.12
N ALA A 33 5.53 -7.65 1.01
CA ALA A 33 5.72 -6.64 2.05
C ALA A 33 7.20 -6.48 2.47
N ASP A 34 7.86 -7.59 2.82
CA ASP A 34 9.26 -7.57 3.26
C ASP A 34 10.27 -7.06 2.21
N LYS A 35 9.90 -7.08 0.93
CA LYS A 35 10.73 -6.61 -0.18
C LYS A 35 10.43 -5.18 -0.59
N GLU A 36 9.28 -4.64 -0.20
CA GLU A 36 8.82 -3.30 -0.54
C GLU A 36 9.83 -2.20 -0.20
N PRO A 37 10.63 -2.28 0.89
CA PRO A 37 11.68 -1.30 1.18
C PRO A 37 12.85 -1.29 0.19
N THR A 38 12.91 -2.23 -0.77
CA THR A 38 14.03 -2.38 -1.70
C THR A 38 13.81 -1.55 -2.96
N SER A 39 14.58 -0.49 -3.13
CA SER A 39 14.60 0.33 -4.35
C SER A 39 15.07 -0.48 -5.58
N PRO A 40 14.56 -0.20 -6.80
CA PRO A 40 13.62 0.86 -7.14
C PRO A 40 12.14 0.44 -7.15
N CYS A 41 11.86 -0.87 -7.16
CA CYS A 41 10.52 -1.41 -7.42
C CYS A 41 10.09 -2.49 -6.42
N GLY A 42 10.61 -2.48 -5.19
CA GLY A 42 10.29 -3.48 -4.17
C GLY A 42 10.86 -4.87 -4.48
N SER A 43 12.04 -4.92 -5.11
CA SER A 43 12.65 -6.13 -5.70
C SER A 43 11.90 -6.76 -6.88
N PHE A 44 10.92 -6.07 -7.48
CA PHE A 44 10.26 -6.50 -8.71
C PHE A 44 10.92 -5.87 -9.95
N ASP A 45 12.15 -6.29 -10.22
CA ASP A 45 13.00 -5.69 -11.27
C ASP A 45 12.61 -6.13 -12.69
N THR A 46 11.86 -7.23 -12.82
CA THR A 46 11.41 -7.75 -14.12
C THR A 46 10.17 -7.01 -14.62
N LEU A 47 10.23 -6.49 -15.84
CA LEU A 47 9.11 -5.86 -16.53
C LEU A 47 7.89 -6.77 -16.60
N GLN A 48 6.71 -6.19 -16.43
CA GLN A 48 5.43 -6.86 -16.65
C GLN A 48 4.75 -6.37 -17.94
N ASN A 49 3.59 -6.96 -18.25
CA ASN A 49 2.75 -6.47 -19.34
C ASN A 49 2.38 -5.00 -19.10
N ARG A 50 2.59 -4.17 -20.12
CA ARG A 50 2.33 -2.74 -20.02
C ARG A 50 0.84 -2.44 -20.13
N THR A 51 0.34 -1.59 -19.25
CA THR A 51 -1.04 -1.08 -19.30
C THR A 51 -1.11 0.22 -20.08
N LEU A 52 -2.20 0.47 -20.83
CA LEU A 52 -2.41 1.77 -21.46
C LEU A 52 -2.62 2.84 -20.39
N PHE A 53 -1.80 3.89 -20.40
CA PHE A 53 -1.90 5.01 -19.47
C PHE A 53 -2.21 6.28 -20.25
N PRO A 54 -3.32 6.98 -19.96
CA PRO A 54 -3.70 8.16 -20.71
C PRO A 54 -2.76 9.32 -20.38
N ILE A 55 -2.23 9.98 -21.41
CA ILE A 55 -1.32 11.12 -21.27
C ILE A 55 -2.00 12.27 -20.51
N SER A 56 -3.29 12.47 -20.74
CA SER A 56 -4.12 13.43 -20.01
C SER A 56 -5.21 12.72 -19.23
N GLY A 57 -5.46 13.15 -17.99
CA GLY A 57 -6.44 12.52 -17.11
C GLY A 57 -6.01 11.17 -16.52
N GLY A 58 -4.71 10.83 -16.62
CA GLY A 58 -4.13 9.67 -15.94
C GLY A 58 -4.09 9.85 -14.43
N PHE A 59 -4.05 8.72 -13.71
CA PHE A 59 -3.92 8.69 -12.26
C PHE A 59 -3.26 7.40 -11.80
N VAL A 60 -2.77 7.44 -10.56
CA VAL A 60 -2.29 6.29 -9.82
C VAL A 60 -3.17 6.11 -8.58
N GLU A 61 -3.66 4.91 -8.35
CA GLU A 61 -4.36 4.52 -7.13
C GLU A 61 -3.46 3.62 -6.27
N ILE A 62 -3.41 3.91 -4.98
CA ILE A 62 -2.82 3.02 -3.99
C ILE A 62 -3.83 2.65 -2.92
N LYS A 63 -3.55 1.58 -2.19
CA LYS A 63 -4.17 1.28 -0.89
C LYS A 63 -3.10 1.29 0.19
N SER A 64 -3.24 2.16 1.18
CA SER A 64 -2.32 2.30 2.31
C SER A 64 -2.85 1.64 3.57
N GLY A 65 -1.97 0.95 4.32
CA GLY A 65 -2.22 0.56 5.71
C GLY A 65 -1.94 1.69 6.72
N HIS A 66 -1.18 2.71 6.32
CA HIS A 66 -0.80 3.83 7.18
C HIS A 66 -1.74 5.03 7.00
N VAL A 67 -1.93 5.81 8.07
CA VAL A 67 -2.79 7.00 8.06
C VAL A 67 -2.12 8.18 7.38
N LYS A 68 -0.82 8.40 7.62
CA LYS A 68 -0.09 9.55 7.08
C LYS A 68 1.10 9.11 6.25
N ALA A 69 1.27 9.70 5.07
CA ALA A 69 2.48 9.48 4.28
C ALA A 69 2.73 10.61 3.31
N SER A 70 3.99 10.80 2.94
CA SER A 70 4.39 11.46 1.71
C SER A 70 4.39 10.42 0.59
N PHE A 71 3.72 10.75 -0.51
CA PHE A 71 3.64 9.93 -1.70
C PHE A 71 4.28 10.65 -2.87
N GLN A 72 5.16 9.97 -3.59
CA GLN A 72 5.85 10.49 -4.76
C GLN A 72 5.66 9.56 -5.95
N ILE A 73 5.28 10.14 -7.08
CA ILE A 73 5.17 9.46 -8.38
C ILE A 73 6.31 9.97 -9.25
N ASN A 74 7.11 9.07 -9.81
CA ASN A 74 8.11 9.35 -10.83
C ASN A 74 7.73 8.59 -12.11
N ILE A 75 8.07 9.14 -13.28
CA ILE A 75 7.97 8.43 -14.56
C ILE A 75 9.32 8.36 -15.26
N ILE A 76 9.67 7.16 -15.70
CA ILE A 76 10.92 6.85 -16.40
C ILE A 76 10.56 6.52 -17.85
N PHE A 77 10.97 7.39 -18.78
CA PHE A 77 10.75 7.23 -20.22
C PHE A 77 11.80 6.32 -20.87
N ASN A 78 11.88 5.08 -20.39
CA ASN A 78 12.73 4.04 -20.95
C ASN A 78 11.92 2.76 -21.13
N SER A 79 12.10 2.08 -22.27
CA SER A 79 11.44 0.79 -22.51
C SER A 79 11.99 -0.32 -21.62
N ASN A 80 13.24 -0.24 -21.18
CA ASN A 80 13.87 -1.25 -20.31
C ASN A 80 14.73 -0.58 -19.23
N PRO A 81 14.10 0.10 -18.26
CA PRO A 81 14.82 0.89 -17.28
C PRO A 81 15.71 0.01 -16.40
N GLN A 82 16.94 0.45 -16.19
CA GLN A 82 17.90 -0.11 -15.25
C GLN A 82 17.87 0.69 -13.94
N ASN A 83 18.47 0.18 -12.86
CA ASN A 83 18.47 0.87 -11.56
C ASN A 83 18.99 2.32 -11.63
N ALA A 84 19.94 2.60 -12.53
CA ALA A 84 20.46 3.95 -12.75
C ALA A 84 19.39 4.93 -13.27
N ASP A 85 18.41 4.44 -14.04
CA ASP A 85 17.35 5.25 -14.66
C ASP A 85 16.34 5.82 -13.66
N PHE A 86 16.26 5.24 -12.45
CA PHE A 86 15.38 5.67 -11.36
C PHE A 86 15.98 6.79 -10.51
N THR A 87 17.16 7.29 -10.88
CA THR A 87 17.77 8.46 -10.25
C THR A 87 17.32 9.74 -10.95
N ALA A 88 17.02 10.79 -10.20
CA ALA A 88 16.48 12.06 -10.72
C ALA A 88 17.35 12.73 -11.82
N ALA A 89 18.61 12.33 -11.95
CA ALA A 89 19.55 12.84 -12.95
C ALA A 89 19.55 12.03 -14.27
N ALA A 90 19.05 10.80 -14.28
CA ALA A 90 19.32 9.88 -15.39
C ALA A 90 18.38 10.06 -16.59
N ASN A 91 17.13 10.46 -16.37
CA ASN A 91 16.15 10.68 -17.44
C ASN A 91 15.20 11.78 -16.99
N SER A 92 14.78 12.69 -17.88
CA SER A 92 13.89 13.83 -17.63
C SER A 92 12.51 13.42 -17.06
N SER A 93 12.52 12.99 -15.81
CA SER A 93 11.40 12.36 -15.13
C SER A 93 10.48 13.45 -14.62
N ALA A 94 9.19 13.39 -15.01
CA ALA A 94 8.19 14.14 -14.26
C ALA A 94 8.06 13.50 -12.89
N SER A 95 8.02 14.33 -11.85
CA SER A 95 7.80 13.89 -10.48
C SER A 95 6.70 14.73 -9.85
N VAL A 96 5.76 14.06 -9.19
CA VAL A 96 4.73 14.70 -8.37
C VAL A 96 4.89 14.16 -6.96
N LYS A 97 4.93 15.07 -5.98
CA LYS A 97 4.92 14.72 -4.56
C LYS A 97 3.67 15.29 -3.91
N THR A 98 3.04 14.51 -3.06
CA THR A 98 1.83 14.88 -2.32
C THR A 98 1.82 14.21 -0.95
N ASN A 99 0.90 14.59 -0.09
CA ASN A 99 0.70 13.95 1.21
C ASN A 99 -0.69 13.33 1.29
N MET A 100 -0.81 12.28 2.10
CA MET A 100 -2.07 11.67 2.47
C MET A 100 -2.21 11.63 4.00
N ASP A 101 -3.45 11.67 4.48
CA ASP A 101 -3.80 11.76 5.90
C ASP A 101 -4.92 10.79 6.32
N HIS A 102 -5.22 9.80 5.47
CA HIS A 102 -6.15 8.72 5.75
C HIS A 102 -5.58 7.36 5.29
N PRO A 103 -5.97 6.24 5.92
CA PRO A 103 -5.67 4.91 5.40
C PRO A 103 -6.63 4.53 4.26
N GLY A 104 -6.41 3.37 3.65
CA GLY A 104 -7.25 2.84 2.58
C GLY A 104 -6.85 3.34 1.20
N TYR A 105 -7.81 3.36 0.28
CA TYR A 105 -7.59 3.77 -1.11
C TYR A 105 -7.37 5.27 -1.23
N SER A 106 -6.34 5.68 -1.96
CA SER A 106 -6.04 7.06 -2.35
C SER A 106 -5.75 7.10 -3.85
N CYS A 107 -6.40 8.03 -4.55
CA CYS A 107 -6.17 8.30 -5.96
C CYS A 107 -5.38 9.60 -6.15
N PHE A 108 -4.34 9.53 -6.97
CA PHE A 108 -3.43 10.61 -7.27
C PHE A 108 -3.44 10.91 -8.77
N PRO A 109 -4.04 12.03 -9.19
CA PRO A 109 -3.97 12.48 -10.58
C PRO A 109 -2.51 12.68 -11.02
N PHE A 110 -2.19 12.22 -12.22
CA PHE A 110 -0.85 12.32 -12.80
C PHE A 110 -0.97 12.68 -14.28
N ASP A 111 -1.10 13.98 -14.54
CA ASP A 111 -1.20 14.53 -15.88
C ASP A 111 0.19 14.71 -16.50
N LEU A 112 0.38 14.12 -17.68
CA LEU A 112 1.62 14.15 -18.44
C LEU A 112 1.51 15.06 -19.67
N SER A 113 0.38 15.74 -19.87
CA SER A 113 0.11 16.58 -21.05
C SER A 113 1.15 17.67 -21.31
N ALA A 114 1.79 18.19 -20.24
CA ALA A 114 2.84 19.20 -20.33
C ALA A 114 4.25 18.61 -20.55
N ASN A 115 4.41 17.29 -20.52
CA ASN A 115 5.70 16.63 -20.67
C ASN A 115 5.97 16.29 -22.15
N SER A 116 7.01 16.87 -22.73
CA SER A 116 7.37 16.68 -24.14
C SER A 116 7.76 15.24 -24.51
N LEU A 117 8.13 14.41 -23.53
CA LEU A 117 8.44 12.98 -23.72
C LEU A 117 7.19 12.10 -23.67
N ALA A 118 6.06 12.61 -23.17
CA ALA A 118 4.81 11.86 -23.06
C ALA A 118 4.05 11.85 -24.40
N THR A 119 4.56 11.09 -25.36
CA THR A 119 3.94 10.93 -26.69
C THR A 119 3.23 9.59 -26.83
N ASN A 120 2.21 9.53 -27.69
CA ASN A 120 1.43 8.31 -27.91
C ASN A 120 2.32 7.14 -28.37
N GLY A 121 2.21 6.00 -27.70
CA GLY A 121 3.03 4.80 -27.92
C GLY A 121 4.30 4.74 -27.08
N THR A 122 4.62 5.76 -26.28
CA THR A 122 5.83 5.77 -25.46
C THR A 122 5.73 4.75 -24.33
N ASN A 123 6.66 3.80 -24.29
CA ASN A 123 6.83 2.93 -23.13
C ASN A 123 7.46 3.69 -21.97
N ALA A 124 6.92 3.51 -20.78
CA ALA A 124 7.47 4.08 -19.57
C ALA A 124 7.26 3.14 -18.37
N THR A 125 8.00 3.40 -17.30
CA THR A 125 7.75 2.82 -15.97
C THR A 125 7.37 3.94 -15.02
N ILE A 126 6.26 3.79 -14.31
CA ILE A 126 5.88 4.66 -13.21
C ILE A 126 6.40 4.04 -11.93
N GLN A 127 7.22 4.78 -11.18
CA GLN A 127 7.68 4.41 -9.85
C GLN A 127 6.89 5.20 -8.82
N THR A 128 6.36 4.50 -7.83
CA THR A 128 5.70 5.08 -6.67
C THR A 128 6.56 4.88 -5.44
N ILE A 129 6.80 5.97 -4.72
CA ILE A 129 7.57 6.02 -3.50
C ILE A 129 6.65 6.46 -2.37
N PHE A 130 6.65 5.71 -1.28
CA PHE A 130 5.82 5.98 -0.12
C PHE A 130 6.71 6.10 1.11
N ASP A 131 6.57 7.21 1.83
CA ASP A 131 7.30 7.49 3.05
C ASP A 131 6.28 7.85 4.14
N SER A 132 6.09 6.94 5.09
CA SER A 132 5.14 7.17 6.18
C SER A 132 5.65 8.13 7.25
N GLY A 133 6.92 8.55 7.17
CA GLY A 133 7.66 9.21 8.26
C GLY A 133 8.10 8.24 9.36
N GLU A 134 7.65 6.98 9.31
CA GLU A 134 7.99 5.90 10.22
C GLU A 134 8.53 4.69 9.43
N GLY A 135 9.62 4.10 9.89
CA GLY A 135 10.23 2.94 9.23
C GLY A 135 11.00 3.29 7.95
N ALA A 136 10.99 2.35 6.99
CA ALA A 136 11.72 2.49 5.73
C ALA A 136 10.84 3.11 4.63
N ILE A 137 11.48 3.75 3.65
CA ILE A 137 10.82 4.18 2.41
C ILE A 137 10.45 2.95 1.59
N LEU A 138 9.26 2.97 1.00
CA LEU A 138 8.66 1.85 0.30
C LEU A 138 8.50 2.15 -1.19
N TYR A 139 8.67 1.12 -2.01
CA TYR A 139 8.78 1.26 -3.47
C TYR A 139 7.91 0.25 -4.21
N GLN A 140 7.17 0.72 -5.21
CA GLN A 140 6.48 -0.12 -6.20
C GLN A 140 6.57 0.51 -7.59
N CYS A 141 6.41 -0.32 -8.61
CA CYS A 141 6.45 0.13 -10.00
C CYS A 141 5.30 -0.48 -10.80
N THR A 142 4.86 0.22 -11.85
CA THR A 142 4.00 -0.32 -12.92
C THR A 142 4.58 0.07 -14.28
N ASP A 143 4.40 -0.79 -15.27
CA ASP A 143 4.86 -0.55 -16.64
C ASP A 143 3.68 -0.12 -17.51
N VAL A 144 3.88 0.92 -18.33
CA VAL A 144 2.80 1.56 -19.08
C VAL A 144 3.19 1.90 -20.51
N ILE A 145 2.18 1.99 -21.38
CA ILE A 145 2.29 2.61 -22.70
C ILE A 145 1.45 3.88 -22.66
N LEU A 146 2.10 5.02 -22.84
CA LEU A 146 1.44 6.32 -22.86
C LEU A 146 0.59 6.44 -24.11
N THR A 147 -0.65 6.90 -23.95
CA THR A 147 -1.56 7.03 -25.09
C THR A 147 -2.51 8.21 -24.97
N THR A 148 -2.98 8.73 -26.10
CA THR A 148 -4.11 9.67 -26.13
C THR A 148 -5.46 8.94 -26.10
N ASN A 149 -5.49 7.63 -26.33
CA ASN A 149 -6.70 6.80 -26.35
C ASN A 149 -6.48 5.50 -25.57
N ALA A 150 -6.76 5.52 -24.27
CA ALA A 150 -6.64 4.35 -23.41
C ALA A 150 -7.97 3.60 -23.33
N SER A 151 -8.21 2.67 -24.27
CA SER A 151 -9.48 1.91 -24.39
C SER A 151 -9.82 1.10 -23.13
N ASP A 152 -8.79 0.58 -22.47
CA ASP A 152 -8.92 -0.30 -21.30
C ASP A 152 -8.77 0.46 -19.99
N TRP A 153 -8.84 1.79 -20.03
CA TRP A 153 -8.70 2.63 -18.85
C TRP A 153 -9.96 2.58 -17.99
N ASN A 154 -9.82 2.01 -16.80
CA ASN A 154 -10.88 2.02 -15.79
C ASN A 154 -10.85 3.34 -15.00
N SER A 155 -11.56 4.36 -15.47
CA SER A 155 -11.68 5.63 -14.76
C SER A 155 -12.37 5.53 -13.39
N SER A 156 -13.15 4.47 -13.15
CA SER A 156 -13.82 4.24 -11.86
C SER A 156 -12.90 3.68 -10.78
N ALA A 157 -11.67 3.27 -11.13
CA ALA A 157 -10.65 2.85 -10.18
C ALA A 157 -10.08 4.02 -9.36
N CYS A 158 -10.36 5.28 -9.71
CA CYS A 158 -9.88 6.41 -8.93
C CYS A 158 -10.83 6.70 -7.77
N ILE A 159 -10.60 6.09 -6.59
CA ILE A 159 -11.37 6.37 -5.38
C ILE A 159 -10.50 6.87 -4.22
N ASN A 160 -11.08 7.70 -3.37
CA ASN A 160 -10.49 8.11 -2.10
C ASN A 160 -11.37 7.58 -0.96
N SER A 161 -10.77 6.84 -0.03
CA SER A 161 -11.47 6.36 1.15
C SER A 161 -11.87 7.52 2.04
N THR A 162 -13.14 7.60 2.43
CA THR A 162 -13.61 8.60 3.37
C THR A 162 -13.37 8.13 4.80
N ILE A 163 -12.78 8.99 5.64
CA ILE A 163 -12.77 8.76 7.08
C ILE A 163 -14.22 8.93 7.55
N THR A 164 -14.93 7.82 7.78
CA THR A 164 -16.17 7.89 8.55
C THR A 164 -15.78 8.03 10.01
N SER A 165 -15.58 9.26 10.47
CA SER A 165 -15.58 9.55 11.90
C SER A 165 -16.97 9.17 12.41
N SER A 166 -17.11 8.02 13.07
CA SER A 166 -18.33 7.64 13.77
C SER A 166 -18.50 8.54 14.99
N SER A 167 -18.82 9.81 14.76
CA SER A 167 -19.47 10.67 15.72
C SER A 167 -20.87 10.10 15.90
N GLY A 168 -21.09 9.39 17.01
CA GLY A 168 -22.42 8.90 17.36
C GLY A 168 -23.40 10.06 17.46
N ASN A 169 -24.21 10.26 16.43
CA ASN A 169 -25.46 11.00 16.52
C ASN A 169 -26.47 10.34 15.60
N SER A 170 -27.17 9.34 16.16
CA SER A 170 -28.31 8.69 15.54
C SER A 170 -29.39 9.72 15.19
N THR A 171 -29.68 9.86 13.90
CA THR A 171 -30.98 10.33 13.41
C THR A 171 -31.40 9.45 12.25
N SER A 172 -31.89 8.26 12.62
CA SER A 172 -32.62 7.35 11.75
C SER A 172 -34.02 7.91 11.46
N SER A 173 -34.43 7.93 10.19
CA SER A 173 -35.82 8.19 9.78
C SER A 173 -36.33 7.04 8.91
N GLY A 174 -37.24 6.22 9.48
CA GLY A 174 -38.19 5.29 8.82
C GLY A 174 -37.59 4.06 8.10
N ASN A 175 -38.00 2.80 8.29
CA ASN A 175 -39.28 2.27 8.73
C ASN A 175 -39.14 0.83 9.30
N SER A 176 -39.99 0.52 10.28
CA SER A 176 -40.29 -0.72 11.02
C SER A 176 -40.04 -2.06 10.28
N THR A 177 -39.59 -3.12 10.94
CA THR A 177 -40.46 -3.99 11.76
C THR A 177 -39.67 -4.75 12.81
N ALA A 178 -40.18 -4.70 14.05
CA ALA A 178 -39.66 -5.36 15.23
C ALA A 178 -40.13 -6.81 15.32
N THR A 179 -39.23 -7.72 15.73
CA THR A 179 -39.59 -8.89 16.55
C THR A 179 -38.37 -9.34 17.37
N THR A 180 -38.33 -8.97 18.64
CA THR A 180 -37.63 -9.68 19.74
C THR A 180 -38.67 -10.57 20.44
N PRO A 181 -38.35 -11.58 21.30
CA PRO A 181 -37.19 -11.72 22.21
C PRO A 181 -36.53 -13.13 22.12
N SER A 182 -35.48 -13.52 22.85
CA SER A 182 -35.19 -13.33 24.27
C SER A 182 -33.74 -13.70 24.61
N LYS A 183 -33.25 -13.17 25.73
CA LYS A 183 -31.94 -13.44 26.35
C LYS A 183 -31.83 -14.87 26.86
N SER A 184 -30.64 -15.44 26.82
CA SER A 184 -30.16 -16.44 27.79
C SER A 184 -28.63 -16.44 27.80
N ASP A 185 -28.05 -16.12 28.96
CA ASP A 185 -26.64 -16.26 29.28
C ASP A 185 -26.19 -17.73 29.21
N ALA A 186 -24.97 -17.99 28.72
CA ALA A 186 -24.14 -19.10 29.18
C ALA A 186 -22.68 -18.87 28.78
N ALA A 187 -21.83 -18.72 29.80
CA ALA A 187 -20.39 -18.82 29.72
C ALA A 187 -19.96 -20.29 29.48
N ALA A 188 -18.92 -20.51 28.68
CA ALA A 188 -18.03 -21.67 28.82
C ALA A 188 -16.67 -21.40 28.18
N LEU A 189 -15.63 -21.83 28.89
CA LEU A 189 -14.20 -21.63 28.69
C LEU A 189 -13.54 -22.88 28.04
N MET A 190 -12.40 -22.63 27.37
CA MET A 190 -11.26 -23.54 27.09
C MET A 190 -11.50 -24.63 26.02
N GLN A 191 -10.52 -25.08 25.19
CA GLN A 191 -9.16 -25.51 25.52
C GLN A 191 -8.36 -25.84 24.22
N HIS A 192 -7.22 -25.15 24.02
CA HIS A 192 -5.87 -25.62 23.63
C HIS A 192 -5.54 -26.22 22.25
N GLY A 193 -4.43 -25.73 21.69
CA GLY A 193 -3.63 -26.52 20.76
C GLY A 193 -2.37 -25.93 20.12
N PHE A 194 -1.58 -25.02 20.73
CA PHE A 194 -0.30 -24.56 20.11
C PHE A 194 0.83 -24.13 21.07
N VAL A 195 0.96 -24.73 22.26
CA VAL A 195 2.01 -24.35 23.26
C VAL A 195 3.19 -25.34 23.33
N ALA A 196 3.30 -26.31 22.43
CA ALA A 196 4.33 -27.36 22.54
C ALA A 196 5.70 -27.02 21.93
N ILE A 197 5.83 -26.00 21.06
CA ILE A 197 7.07 -25.82 20.27
C ILE A 197 8.05 -24.82 20.90
N VAL A 198 7.60 -23.93 21.79
CA VAL A 198 8.46 -22.84 22.33
C VAL A 198 9.30 -23.29 23.53
N ILE A 199 8.92 -24.36 24.23
CA ILE A 199 9.60 -24.78 25.47
C ILE A 199 10.99 -25.40 25.19
N VAL A 200 11.19 -26.04 24.03
CA VAL A 200 12.44 -26.77 23.75
C VAL A 200 13.62 -25.82 23.51
N VAL A 201 13.39 -24.62 22.96
CA VAL A 201 14.48 -23.67 22.66
C VAL A 201 14.97 -22.97 23.93
N VAL A 202 14.11 -22.75 24.92
CA VAL A 202 14.49 -22.02 26.16
C VAL A 202 15.33 -22.89 27.10
N SER A 203 15.11 -24.22 27.13
CA SER A 203 15.88 -25.12 27.99
C SER A 203 17.35 -25.29 27.56
N LEU A 204 17.68 -25.03 26.29
CA LEU A 204 19.06 -25.18 25.80
C LEU A 204 19.95 -23.98 26.14
N VAL A 205 19.37 -22.79 26.35
CA VAL A 205 20.12 -21.55 26.62
C VAL A 205 20.39 -21.33 28.10
N MET A 206 19.69 -22.02 29.01
CA MET A 206 19.89 -21.89 30.46
C MET A 206 20.96 -22.83 31.04
N ASN A 207 21.64 -23.61 30.19
CA ASN A 207 22.65 -24.58 30.62
C ASN A 207 24.05 -24.37 29.99
N LEU A 208 24.32 -23.18 29.42
CA LEU A 208 25.66 -22.66 29.16
C LEU A 208 25.89 -21.34 29.88
#